data_AF-A0A965MFQ2-F1
#
_entry.id   AF-A0A965MFQ2-F1
#
_cell.length_a   1.000
_cell.length_b   1.000
_cell.length_c   1.000
_cell.angle_alpha   90.00
_cell.angle_beta   90.00
_cell.angle_gamma   90.00
#
_symmetry.space_group_name_H-M   'P 1'
#
loop_
_entity.id
_entity.type
_entity.pdbx_description
1 polymer ?
#
loop_
_entity_poly.entity_id
_entity_poly.type
_entity_poly.pdbx_seq_one_letter_code
_entity_poly.pdbx_strand_id
1 'polypeptide(L)'
;MSTKHNSFIPMSSEDRPQQRLYKVVNLPDQPKRLDPKVELDQPLIKNYPKASPRKLTYLFSVEWAWSPMNNRIDNYYLNPRRTGWLLWNNWVDDGCVPWKWYWQLVAYGNRCYSDEKTIATHLVLALWKWDAKENYVDHFHWLNNTGLLDVEDVQAIAREVW
;
A
#
# COMPACT_ATOMS: atom_id res chain seq x y z
N MET A 1 3.82 -12.28 -8.01
CA MET A 1 5.11 -12.89 -8.37
C MET A 1 5.85 -13.29 -7.11
N SER A 2 6.27 -14.55 -6.94
CA SER A 2 7.02 -14.96 -5.74
C SER A 2 8.35 -14.21 -5.62
N THR A 3 8.80 -13.94 -4.40
CA THR A 3 10.02 -13.19 -4.13
C THR A 3 10.80 -13.72 -2.92
N LYS A 4 12.08 -13.36 -2.86
CA LYS A 4 12.95 -13.57 -1.69
C LYS A 4 12.97 -12.36 -0.75
N HIS A 5 12.30 -11.26 -1.14
CA HIS A 5 12.16 -10.08 -0.29
C HIS A 5 11.16 -10.39 0.82
N ASN A 6 11.57 -10.16 2.07
CA ASN A 6 10.73 -10.34 3.24
C ASN A 6 10.43 -8.96 3.80
N SER A 7 9.16 -8.61 3.92
CA SER A 7 8.75 -7.40 4.63
C SER A 7 8.79 -7.64 6.14
N PHE A 8 9.11 -6.60 6.90
CA PHE A 8 9.08 -6.67 8.35
C PHE A 8 7.64 -6.78 8.85
N ILE A 9 7.37 -7.78 9.70
CA ILE A 9 6.10 -7.93 10.41
C ILE A 9 6.42 -7.81 11.90
N PRO A 10 5.81 -6.86 12.62
CA PRO A 10 6.02 -6.71 14.05
C PRO A 10 5.43 -7.91 14.79
N MET A 11 6.21 -8.50 15.71
CA MET A 11 5.77 -9.65 16.52
C MET A 11 5.50 -9.26 17.97
N SER A 12 5.89 -8.04 18.37
CA SER A 12 5.59 -7.43 19.66
C SER A 12 4.78 -6.14 19.50
N SER A 13 4.04 -5.78 20.55
CA SER A 13 3.37 -4.47 20.60
C SER A 13 4.34 -3.30 20.56
N GLU A 14 5.57 -3.49 21.06
CA GLU A 14 6.63 -2.47 21.13
C GLU A 14 7.28 -2.20 19.77
N ASP A 15 7.18 -3.15 18.83
CA ASP A 15 7.71 -3.02 17.48
C ASP A 15 6.82 -2.16 16.57
N ARG A 16 5.61 -1.82 17.04
CA ARG A 16 4.61 -1.07 16.27
C ARG A 16 4.69 0.43 16.53
N PRO A 17 4.36 1.26 15.53
CA PRO A 17 4.28 2.70 15.72
C PRO A 17 3.18 3.07 16.72
N GLN A 18 3.42 4.14 17.49
CA GLN A 18 2.43 4.70 18.40
C GLN A 18 1.26 5.29 17.60
N GLN A 19 0.08 4.68 17.73
CA GLN A 19 -1.09 5.01 16.89
C GLN A 19 -2.32 5.51 17.67
N ARG A 20 -2.23 5.61 19.01
CA ARG A 20 -3.33 6.12 19.86
C ARG A 20 -3.45 7.64 19.85
N LEU A 21 -2.31 8.32 19.78
CA LEU A 21 -2.22 9.78 19.72
C LEU A 21 -1.33 10.12 18.52
N TYR A 22 -1.91 10.79 17.54
CA TYR A 22 -1.21 11.21 16.34
C TYR A 22 -1.71 12.59 15.91
N LYS A 23 -0.91 13.29 15.12
CA LYS A 23 -1.27 14.60 14.59
C LYS A 23 -2.33 14.44 13.51
N VAL A 24 -3.43 15.20 13.59
CA VAL A 24 -4.41 15.23 12.50
C VAL A 24 -3.86 16.11 11.38
N VAL A 25 -3.69 15.54 10.20
CA VAL A 25 -3.22 16.22 8.98
C VAL A 25 -4.26 16.10 7.86
N ASN A 26 -4.24 17.08 6.96
CA ASN A 26 -5.06 17.06 5.75
C ASN A 26 -4.33 16.32 4.64
N LEU A 27 -5.08 15.69 3.73
CA LEU A 27 -4.51 15.12 2.52
C LEU A 27 -3.95 16.22 1.61
N PRO A 28 -2.78 16.01 0.98
CA PRO A 28 -2.29 16.89 -0.07
C PRO A 28 -3.19 16.80 -1.31
N ASP A 29 -3.26 17.88 -2.11
CA ASP A 29 -4.00 17.89 -3.36
C ASP A 29 -3.48 16.85 -4.36
N GLN A 30 -4.40 16.25 -5.13
CA GLN A 30 -4.02 15.29 -6.16
C GLN A 30 -3.23 15.98 -7.29
N PRO A 31 -2.04 15.49 -7.66
CA PRO A 31 -1.31 16.02 -8.81
C PRO A 31 -2.12 15.83 -10.10
N LYS A 32 -2.37 16.91 -10.84
CA LYS A 32 -3.24 16.93 -12.04
C LYS A 32 -2.98 15.82 -13.06
N ARG A 33 -1.72 15.42 -13.22
CA ARG A 33 -1.31 14.41 -14.21
C ARG A 33 -1.23 12.99 -13.66
N LEU A 34 -1.36 12.77 -12.35
CA LEU A 34 -1.11 11.46 -11.75
C LEU A 34 -2.09 10.39 -12.26
N ASP A 35 -3.39 10.73 -12.35
CA ASP A 35 -4.45 9.80 -12.79
C ASP A 35 -4.33 8.40 -12.13
N PRO A 36 -4.48 8.30 -10.79
CA PRO A 36 -4.37 7.02 -10.07
C PRO A 36 -5.36 5.98 -10.61
N LYS A 37 -4.87 4.77 -10.87
CA LYS A 37 -5.67 3.63 -11.34
C LYS A 37 -5.33 2.39 -10.54
N VAL A 38 -6.36 1.59 -10.26
CA VAL A 38 -6.23 0.31 -9.57
C VAL A 38 -6.07 -0.78 -10.61
N GLU A 39 -5.05 -1.63 -10.44
CA GLU A 39 -4.67 -2.62 -11.45
C GLU A 39 -5.77 -3.65 -11.71
N LEU A 40 -6.56 -4.00 -10.69
CA LEU A 40 -7.66 -4.95 -10.82
C LEU A 40 -8.90 -4.36 -11.51
N ASP A 41 -9.09 -3.04 -11.46
CA ASP A 41 -10.18 -2.33 -12.15
C ASP A 41 -9.80 -1.98 -13.59
N GLN A 42 -8.64 -1.34 -13.75
CA GLN A 42 -8.09 -0.87 -15.02
C GLN A 42 -6.67 -1.40 -15.17
N PRO A 43 -6.48 -2.58 -15.78
CA PRO A 43 -5.17 -3.21 -15.84
C PRO A 43 -4.17 -2.43 -16.70
N LEU A 44 -2.91 -2.41 -16.25
CA LEU A 44 -1.79 -1.81 -16.95
C LEU A 44 -1.37 -2.67 -18.15
N ILE A 45 -2.06 -2.52 -19.27
CA ILE A 45 -1.79 -3.31 -20.48
C ILE A 45 -0.38 -3.02 -21.04
N LYS A 46 0.04 -1.75 -21.03
CA LYS A 46 1.31 -1.33 -21.65
C LYS A 46 2.44 -1.29 -20.62
N ASN A 47 3.55 -1.95 -20.93
CA ASN A 47 4.76 -1.99 -20.09
C ASN A 47 4.55 -2.61 -18.69
N TYR A 48 3.66 -3.61 -18.60
CA TYR A 48 3.45 -4.36 -17.37
C TYR A 48 4.77 -4.94 -16.84
N PRO A 49 5.05 -4.81 -15.54
CA PRO A 49 6.28 -5.32 -14.94
C PRO A 49 6.33 -6.86 -14.98
N LYS A 50 7.34 -7.40 -15.67
CA LYS A 50 7.54 -8.86 -15.84
C LYS A 50 8.47 -9.50 -14.81
N ALA A 51 9.11 -8.70 -13.98
CA ALA A 51 10.11 -9.13 -13.01
C ALA A 51 9.88 -8.46 -11.66
N SER A 52 10.54 -8.96 -10.63
CA SER A 52 10.52 -8.33 -9.30
C SER A 52 10.87 -6.84 -9.41
N PRO A 53 10.11 -5.96 -8.73
CA PRO A 53 10.38 -4.54 -8.76
C PRO A 53 11.76 -4.22 -8.17
N ARG A 54 12.38 -3.16 -8.68
CA ARG A 54 13.68 -2.65 -8.23
C ARG A 54 13.56 -1.16 -7.95
N LYS A 55 14.34 -0.64 -7.01
CA LYS A 55 14.24 0.76 -6.53
C LYS A 55 12.87 1.01 -5.91
N LEU A 56 12.67 0.41 -4.74
CA LEU A 56 11.44 0.53 -3.97
C LEU A 56 11.64 1.52 -2.82
N THR A 57 10.67 2.39 -2.62
CA THR A 57 10.52 3.18 -1.39
C THR A 57 9.44 2.52 -0.55
N TYR A 58 9.78 2.07 0.66
CA TYR A 58 8.80 1.51 1.58
C TYR A 58 7.85 2.60 2.08
N LEU A 59 6.55 2.34 2.06
CA LEU A 59 5.53 3.31 2.46
C LEU A 59 5.10 3.09 3.90
N PHE A 60 4.48 1.95 4.16
CA PHE A 60 3.97 1.51 5.47
C PHE A 60 3.43 0.08 5.34
N SER A 61 3.01 -0.51 6.46
CA SER A 61 2.30 -1.79 6.53
C SER A 61 1.05 -1.69 7.39
N VAL A 62 -0.03 -2.32 6.96
CA VAL A 62 -1.31 -2.40 7.69
C VAL A 62 -1.80 -3.83 7.76
N GLU A 63 -2.64 -4.07 8.76
CA GLU A 63 -3.24 -5.37 9.01
C GLU A 63 -4.76 -5.26 9.23
N TRP A 64 -5.46 -6.19 8.60
CA TRP A 64 -6.84 -6.54 8.88
C TRP A 64 -6.86 -7.89 9.60
N ALA A 65 -7.52 -7.94 10.77
CA ALA A 65 -7.53 -9.11 11.63
C ALA A 65 -8.97 -9.47 12.02
N TRP A 66 -9.74 -10.00 11.06
CA TRP A 66 -11.15 -10.35 11.29
C TRP A 66 -11.32 -11.62 12.12
N SER A 67 -10.45 -12.61 11.93
CA SER A 67 -10.39 -13.83 12.76
C SER A 67 -9.03 -14.52 12.61
N PRO A 68 -8.68 -15.50 13.47
CA PRO A 68 -7.42 -16.24 13.36
C PRO A 68 -7.14 -16.88 11.99
N MET A 69 -8.18 -17.21 11.23
CA MET A 69 -8.09 -17.79 9.88
C MET A 69 -8.55 -16.83 8.79
N ASN A 70 -8.79 -15.55 9.12
CA ASN A 70 -9.22 -14.53 8.19
C ASN A 70 -8.54 -13.20 8.55
N ASN A 71 -7.35 -13.02 8.04
CA ASN A 71 -6.51 -11.85 8.21
C ASN A 71 -5.85 -11.47 6.89
N ARG A 72 -5.36 -10.25 6.81
CA ARG A 72 -4.60 -9.74 5.66
C ARG A 72 -3.55 -8.77 6.16
N ILE A 73 -2.32 -8.95 5.71
CA ILE A 73 -1.23 -8.00 5.94
C ILE A 73 -0.77 -7.48 4.58
N ASP A 74 -0.84 -6.17 4.42
CA ASP A 74 -0.36 -5.49 3.22
C ASP A 74 0.86 -4.64 3.53
N ASN A 75 1.92 -4.82 2.75
CA ASN A 75 3.14 -4.02 2.85
C ASN A 75 3.31 -3.23 1.56
N TYR A 76 3.10 -1.91 1.63
CA TYR A 76 3.08 -1.06 0.44
C TYR A 76 4.45 -0.49 0.12
N TYR A 77 4.78 -0.51 -1.17
CA TYR A 77 6.02 0.03 -1.72
C TYR A 77 5.74 0.87 -2.97
N LEU A 78 6.36 2.04 -3.04
CA LEU A 78 6.34 2.89 -4.22
C LEU A 78 7.51 2.57 -5.14
N ASN A 79 7.25 2.53 -6.44
CA ASN A 79 8.26 2.32 -7.46
C ASN A 79 8.22 3.43 -8.54
N PRO A 80 9.19 4.38 -8.54
CA PRO A 80 9.34 5.34 -9.62
C PRO A 80 9.83 4.67 -10.91
N ARG A 81 9.14 4.95 -12.03
CA ARG A 81 9.57 4.58 -13.38
C ARG A 81 9.62 5.81 -14.28
N ARG A 82 10.32 5.68 -15.42
CA ARG A 82 10.36 6.72 -16.45
C ARG A 82 8.96 7.04 -16.99
N THR A 83 8.07 6.05 -17.04
CA THR A 83 6.71 6.16 -17.61
C THR A 83 5.66 6.55 -16.57
N GLY A 84 5.95 6.46 -15.28
CA GLY A 84 4.97 6.69 -14.23
C GLY A 84 5.38 6.13 -12.90
N TRP A 85 4.39 5.86 -12.06
CA TRP A 85 4.53 5.38 -10.70
C TRP A 85 3.77 4.08 -10.55
N LEU A 86 4.37 3.11 -9.87
CA LEU A 86 3.72 1.84 -9.55
C LEU A 86 3.65 1.68 -8.04
N LEU A 87 2.50 1.25 -7.53
CA LEU A 87 2.28 0.85 -6.15
C LEU A 87 2.26 -0.66 -6.08
N TRP A 88 3.17 -1.21 -5.27
CA TRP A 88 3.30 -2.64 -5.06
C TRP A 88 2.86 -3.01 -3.65
N ASN A 89 2.18 -4.14 -3.51
CA ASN A 89 2.00 -4.84 -2.25
C ASN A 89 2.98 -6.03 -2.19
N ASN A 90 3.69 -6.16 -1.07
CA ASN A 90 4.40 -7.37 -0.70
C ASN A 90 3.60 -8.12 0.37
N TRP A 91 2.84 -9.12 -0.04
CA TRP A 91 2.02 -9.90 0.87
C TRP A 91 2.63 -11.29 1.06
N VAL A 92 2.34 -11.89 2.21
CA VAL A 92 2.72 -13.26 2.54
C VAL A 92 1.55 -14.19 2.24
N ASP A 93 1.79 -15.22 1.45
CA ASP A 93 0.89 -16.34 1.26
C ASP A 93 1.15 -17.34 2.38
N ASP A 94 0.25 -17.33 3.36
CA ASP A 94 0.27 -18.19 4.54
C ASP A 94 -0.68 -19.40 4.41
N GLY A 95 -1.38 -19.53 3.29
CA GLY A 95 -2.34 -20.61 3.03
C GLY A 95 -1.69 -21.97 2.74
N CYS A 96 -0.38 -22.01 2.44
CA CYS A 96 0.37 -23.23 2.16
C CYS A 96 1.77 -23.20 2.80
N VAL A 97 2.26 -24.33 3.30
CA VAL A 97 3.62 -24.47 3.83
C VAL A 97 4.57 -24.99 2.74
N PRO A 98 5.77 -24.39 2.54
CA PRO A 98 6.29 -23.21 3.24
C PRO A 98 5.63 -21.91 2.78
N TRP A 99 5.41 -20.98 3.72
CA TRP A 99 4.92 -19.64 3.44
C TRP A 99 5.84 -18.91 2.46
N LYS A 100 5.25 -18.12 1.56
CA LYS A 100 5.99 -17.43 0.48
C LYS A 100 5.54 -15.99 0.35
N TRP A 101 6.51 -15.13 0.08
CA TRP A 101 6.25 -13.73 -0.22
C TRP A 101 5.94 -13.53 -1.70
N TYR A 102 5.01 -12.63 -1.99
CA TYR A 102 4.61 -12.27 -3.33
C TYR A 102 4.59 -10.76 -3.53
N TRP A 103 5.14 -10.32 -4.65
CA TRP A 103 4.90 -9.00 -5.21
C TRP A 103 3.62 -8.98 -6.01
N GLN A 104 2.74 -8.03 -5.71
CA GLN A 104 1.54 -7.74 -6.47
C GLN A 104 1.53 -6.26 -6.84
N LEU A 105 1.32 -5.97 -8.13
CA LEU A 105 1.03 -4.61 -8.58
C LEU A 105 -0.43 -4.34 -8.20
N VAL A 106 -0.68 -3.29 -7.43
CA VAL A 106 -2.02 -2.99 -6.90
C VAL A 106 -2.59 -1.70 -7.47
N ALA A 107 -1.75 -0.69 -7.71
CA ALA A 107 -2.16 0.54 -8.36
C ALA A 107 -1.02 1.15 -9.16
N TYR A 108 -1.34 2.07 -10.05
CA TYR A 108 -0.36 2.82 -10.82
C TYR A 108 -0.86 4.22 -11.17
N GLY A 109 0.04 5.08 -11.61
CA GLY A 109 -0.28 6.41 -12.09
C GLY A 109 0.72 6.88 -13.14
N ASN A 110 0.32 7.87 -13.92
CA ASN A 110 1.15 8.53 -14.91
C ASN A 110 2.29 9.32 -14.26
N ARG A 111 3.34 9.58 -15.06
CA ARG A 111 4.47 10.40 -14.59
C ARG A 111 4.02 11.86 -14.41
N CYS A 112 4.31 12.42 -13.24
CA CYS A 112 4.08 13.82 -12.93
C CYS A 112 5.14 14.38 -11.97
N TYR A 113 5.23 15.71 -11.89
CA TYR A 113 6.12 16.41 -10.96
C TYR A 113 5.38 16.68 -9.65
N SER A 114 5.68 15.87 -8.65
CA SER A 114 5.23 15.97 -7.26
C SER A 114 6.16 15.10 -6.42
N ASP A 115 6.18 15.31 -5.10
CA ASP A 115 6.99 14.54 -4.18
C ASP A 115 6.44 13.11 -4.01
N GLU A 116 7.31 12.17 -3.63
CA GLU A 116 6.94 10.75 -3.51
C GLU A 116 5.82 10.51 -2.49
N LYS A 117 5.75 11.33 -1.43
CA LYS A 117 4.78 11.21 -0.35
C LYS A 117 3.37 11.50 -0.87
N THR A 118 3.19 12.60 -1.60
CA THR A 118 1.94 12.96 -2.27
C THR A 118 1.52 11.90 -3.29
N ILE A 119 2.46 11.41 -4.11
CA ILE A 119 2.17 10.36 -5.10
C ILE A 119 1.69 9.08 -4.41
N ALA A 120 2.43 8.61 -3.41
CA ALA A 120 2.08 7.41 -2.64
C ALA A 120 0.69 7.54 -2.01
N THR A 121 0.42 8.69 -1.40
CA THR A 121 -0.87 9.01 -0.78
C THR A 121 -2.04 8.80 -1.73
N HIS A 122 -1.97 9.36 -2.94
CA HIS A 122 -3.07 9.25 -3.92
C HIS A 122 -3.20 7.88 -4.57
N LEU A 123 -2.10 7.14 -4.74
CA LEU A 123 -2.16 5.75 -5.23
C LEU A 123 -2.81 4.82 -4.19
N VAL A 124 -2.45 4.98 -2.91
CA VAL A 124 -3.04 4.21 -1.81
C VAL A 124 -4.50 4.58 -1.61
N LEU A 125 -4.83 5.88 -1.64
CA LEU A 125 -6.21 6.35 -1.53
C LEU A 125 -7.11 5.75 -2.61
N ALA A 126 -6.65 5.74 -3.87
CA ALA A 126 -7.40 5.14 -4.97
C ALA A 126 -7.59 3.63 -4.77
N LEU A 127 -6.53 2.92 -4.36
CA LEU A 127 -6.59 1.48 -4.06
C LEU A 127 -7.60 1.18 -2.95
N TRP A 128 -7.53 1.88 -1.83
CA TRP A 128 -8.41 1.62 -0.68
C TRP A 128 -9.85 2.03 -0.93
N LYS A 129 -10.12 3.13 -1.64
CA LYS A 129 -11.48 3.49 -2.06
C LYS A 129 -12.11 2.41 -2.94
N TRP A 130 -11.33 1.85 -3.86
CA TRP A 130 -11.78 0.73 -4.68
C TRP A 130 -12.00 -0.53 -3.82
N ASP A 131 -11.08 -0.88 -2.94
CA ASP A 131 -11.15 -2.10 -2.12
C ASP A 131 -12.33 -2.05 -1.12
N ALA A 132 -12.56 -0.89 -0.49
CA ALA A 132 -13.70 -0.67 0.39
C ALA A 132 -15.04 -0.74 -0.36
N LYS A 133 -15.08 -0.28 -1.63
CA LYS A 133 -16.30 -0.29 -2.45
C LYS A 133 -16.60 -1.67 -3.05
N GLU A 134 -15.60 -2.32 -3.64
CA GLU A 134 -15.79 -3.54 -4.44
C GLU A 134 -15.66 -4.81 -3.59
N ASN A 135 -14.79 -4.81 -2.58
CA ASN A 135 -14.57 -5.96 -1.69
C ASN A 135 -15.15 -5.76 -0.28
N TYR A 136 -15.80 -4.61 -0.01
CA TYR A 136 -16.40 -4.27 1.29
C TYR A 136 -15.42 -4.38 2.46
N VAL A 137 -14.14 -4.09 2.19
CA VAL A 137 -13.08 -4.08 3.20
C VAL A 137 -13.34 -2.92 4.17
N ASP A 138 -13.33 -3.23 5.46
CA ASP A 138 -13.49 -2.27 6.54
C ASP A 138 -12.16 -1.54 6.85
N HIS A 139 -12.23 -0.58 7.76
CA HIS A 139 -11.05 0.11 8.25
C HIS A 139 -10.03 -0.88 8.82
N PHE A 140 -8.75 -0.73 8.46
CA PHE A 140 -7.69 -1.60 8.98
C PHE A 140 -7.65 -1.58 10.52
N HIS A 141 -7.21 -2.68 11.11
CA HIS A 141 -7.19 -2.83 12.56
C HIS A 141 -5.90 -2.28 13.18
N TRP A 142 -4.78 -2.41 12.47
CA TRP A 142 -3.48 -2.00 12.95
C TRP A 142 -2.60 -1.41 11.85
N LEU A 143 -1.85 -0.37 12.21
CA LEU A 143 -0.67 0.04 11.47
C LEU A 143 0.54 -0.70 12.05
N ASN A 144 1.17 -1.53 11.22
CA ASN A 144 2.23 -2.44 11.64
C ASN A 144 3.61 -1.77 11.60
N ASN A 145 3.88 -0.98 10.58
CA ASN A 145 5.15 -0.27 10.44
C ASN A 145 4.97 0.96 9.54
N THR A 146 5.84 1.95 9.69
CA THR A 146 5.86 3.18 8.89
C THR A 146 7.13 3.26 8.05
N GLY A 147 7.08 4.11 7.03
CA GLY A 147 8.18 4.33 6.10
C GLY A 147 8.11 5.76 5.58
N LEU A 148 7.88 5.93 4.28
CA LEU A 148 7.65 7.26 3.69
C LEU A 148 6.37 7.93 4.22
N LEU A 149 5.34 7.13 4.57
CA LEU A 149 4.12 7.62 5.18
C LEU A 149 4.16 7.34 6.68
N ASP A 150 3.96 8.38 7.47
CA ASP A 150 3.86 8.30 8.92
C ASP A 150 2.42 7.96 9.34
N VAL A 151 2.21 7.74 10.64
CA VAL A 151 0.91 7.37 11.19
C VAL A 151 -0.18 8.37 10.79
N GLU A 152 0.11 9.67 10.92
CA GLU A 152 -0.82 10.75 10.58
C GLU A 152 -1.26 10.72 9.12
N ASP A 153 -0.37 10.39 8.18
CA ASP A 153 -0.66 10.38 6.76
C ASP A 153 -1.56 9.20 6.42
N VAL A 154 -1.23 8.01 6.95
CA VAL A 154 -2.03 6.81 6.72
C VAL A 154 -3.43 6.97 7.32
N GLN A 155 -3.52 7.57 8.51
CA GLN A 155 -4.81 7.91 9.14
C GLN A 155 -5.58 8.98 8.34
N ALA A 156 -4.90 9.94 7.70
CA ALA A 156 -5.54 10.90 6.82
C ALA A 156 -6.13 10.25 5.56
N ILE A 157 -5.44 9.26 4.99
CA ILE A 157 -5.99 8.45 3.88
C ILE A 157 -7.21 7.67 4.37
N ALA A 158 -7.11 7.02 5.54
CA ALA A 158 -8.17 6.17 6.07
C ALA A 158 -9.49 6.92 6.27
N ARG A 159 -9.44 8.13 6.85
CA ARG A 159 -10.61 9.02 7.06
C ARG A 159 -11.37 9.38 5.77
N GLU A 160 -10.70 9.27 4.62
CA GLU A 160 -11.26 9.63 3.32
C GLU A 160 -11.81 8.41 2.58
N VAL A 161 -11.57 7.21 3.12
CA VAL A 161 -12.06 5.93 2.61
C VAL A 161 -13.29 5.48 3.40
N TRP A 162 -13.23 5.54 4.73
CA TRP A 162 -14.25 5.07 5.67
C TRP A 162 -14.70 6.20 6.60
#